data_AF-A0A662UEF7-F1
#
_entry.id   AF-A0A662UEF7-F1
#
_cell.length_a   1.000
_cell.length_b   1.000
_cell.length_c   1.000
_cell.angle_alpha   90.00
_cell.angle_beta   90.00
_cell.angle_gamma   90.00
#
_symmetry.space_group_name_H-M   'P 1'
#
loop_
_entity.id
_entity.type
_entity.pdbx_description
1 polymer ?
#
loop_
_entity_poly.entity_id
_entity_poly.type
_entity_poly.pdbx_seq_one_letter_code
_entity_poly.pdbx_strand_id
1 'polypeptide(L)' 'MEKTSFIIKVDRAVEEFSKSLPFSTILNVWKDEVYFTAPIKLELTSKTYKIELGKVYYWPPGSAICLFYGVSEPYTPVT' A
#
# COMPACT_ATOMS: atom_id res chain seq x y z
N MET A 1 -5.60 7.23 -24.91
CA MET A 1 -5.05 6.48 -23.76
C MET A 1 -6.23 5.87 -23.03
N GLU A 2 -6.38 4.55 -23.09
CA GLU A 2 -7.43 3.85 -22.35
C GLU A 2 -7.17 4.02 -20.84
N LYS A 3 -8.19 4.41 -20.09
CA LYS A 3 -8.09 4.50 -18.62
C LYS A 3 -8.32 3.09 -18.08
N THR A 4 -7.25 2.41 -17.69
CA THR A 4 -7.34 1.14 -16.98
C THR A 4 -7.60 1.41 -15.50
N SER A 5 -8.58 0.74 -14.94
CA SER A 5 -8.86 0.75 -13.49
C SER A 5 -8.62 -0.63 -12.92
N PHE A 6 -8.00 -0.69 -11.75
CA PHE A 6 -7.76 -1.91 -11.01
C PHE A 6 -8.62 -1.89 -9.75
N ILE A 7 -9.25 -3.02 -9.44
CA ILE A 7 -10.00 -3.20 -8.19
C ILE A 7 -9.14 -4.08 -7.29
N ILE A 8 -8.81 -3.56 -6.12
CA ILE A 8 -7.99 -4.27 -5.13
C ILE A 8 -8.87 -4.53 -3.91
N LYS A 9 -8.89 -5.78 -3.47
CA LYS A 9 -9.55 -6.16 -2.23
C LYS A 9 -8.65 -5.81 -1.05
N VAL A 10 -9.18 -5.04 -0.10
CA VAL A 10 -8.50 -4.74 1.17
C VAL A 10 -9.16 -5.60 2.25
N ASP A 11 -8.45 -6.60 2.74
CA ASP A 11 -8.99 -7.53 3.75
C ASP A 11 -9.23 -6.84 5.10
N ARG A 12 -8.38 -5.88 5.46
CA ARG A 12 -8.51 -5.08 6.67
C ARG A 12 -8.07 -3.64 6.40
N ALA A 13 -9.01 -2.71 6.49
CA ALA A 13 -8.74 -1.29 6.46
C ALA A 13 -8.85 -0.71 7.88
N VAL A 14 -8.03 0.30 8.18
CA VAL A 14 -8.18 1.09 9.41
C VAL A 14 -9.29 2.11 9.18
N GLU A 15 -10.15 2.30 10.17
CA GLU A 15 -11.29 3.23 10.06
C GLU A 15 -10.86 4.66 9.72
N GLU A 16 -9.72 5.10 10.26
CA GLU A 16 -9.11 6.40 9.97
C GLU A 16 -8.77 6.55 8.49
N PHE A 17 -8.26 5.50 7.85
CA PHE A 17 -7.96 5.54 6.41
C PHE A 17 -9.24 5.61 5.59
N SER A 18 -10.27 4.86 5.97
CA SER A 18 -11.58 4.91 5.31
C SER A 18 -12.20 6.31 5.34
N LYS A 19 -11.97 7.10 6.40
CA LYS A 19 -12.43 8.50 6.51
C LYS A 19 -11.71 9.46 5.57
N SER A 20 -10.54 9.08 5.06
CA SER A 20 -9.78 9.87 4.08
C SER A 20 -10.18 9.58 2.62
N LEU A 21 -11.02 8.57 2.39
CA LEU A 21 -11.53 8.26 1.06
C LEU A 21 -12.68 9.23 0.69
N PRO A 22 -12.79 9.65 -0.58
CA PRO A 22 -11.86 9.39 -1.70
C PRO A 22 -10.65 10.34 -1.70
N PHE A 23 -9.50 9.90 -2.21
CA PHE A 23 -8.34 10.76 -2.42
C PHE A 23 -7.65 10.46 -3.76
N SER A 24 -6.78 11.37 -4.18
CA SER A 24 -5.90 11.22 -5.34
C SER A 24 -4.44 11.29 -4.90
N THR A 25 -3.58 10.53 -5.56
CA THR A 25 -2.15 10.44 -5.26
C THR A 25 -1.36 10.08 -6.51
N ILE A 26 -0.05 10.18 -6.43
CA ILE A 26 0.86 9.77 -7.51
C ILE A 26 1.34 8.35 -7.21
N LEU A 27 1.11 7.44 -8.15
CA LEU A 27 1.63 6.09 -8.09
C LEU A 27 3.11 6.10 -8.48
N ASN A 28 3.94 5.52 -7.63
CA ASN A 28 5.35 5.28 -7.90
C ASN A 28 5.58 3.78 -8.10
N VAL A 29 6.59 3.43 -8.89
CA VAL A 29 6.97 2.04 -9.14
C VAL A 29 8.41 1.85 -8.68
N TRP A 30 8.64 0.83 -7.86
CA TRP A 30 9.99 0.41 -7.48
C TRP A 30 10.09 -1.10 -7.69
N LYS A 31 10.95 -1.53 -8.63
CA LYS A 31 11.04 -2.95 -9.03
C LYS A 31 9.65 -3.51 -9.36
N ASP A 32 9.21 -4.53 -8.62
CA ASP A 32 7.93 -5.22 -8.79
C ASP A 32 6.88 -4.83 -7.72
N GLU A 33 6.95 -3.59 -7.23
CA GLU A 33 5.92 -2.99 -6.38
C GLU A 33 5.44 -1.64 -6.92
N VAL A 34 4.14 -1.39 -6.74
CA VAL A 34 3.55 -0.05 -6.83
C VAL A 34 3.38 0.46 -5.42
N TYR A 35 3.80 1.70 -5.16
CA TYR A 35 3.56 2.35 -3.88
C TYR A 35 3.15 3.81 -4.05
N PHE A 36 2.43 4.33 -3.07
CA PHE A 36 2.01 5.72 -3.02
C PHE A 36 1.87 6.22 -1.60
N THR A 37 2.01 7.52 -1.40
CA THR A 37 1.83 8.14 -0.08
C THR A 37 0.36 8.09 0.31
N ALA A 38 0.08 7.56 1.49
CA ALA A 38 -1.23 7.57 2.12
C ALA A 38 -1.63 9.02 2.49
N PRO A 39 -2.91 9.38 2.41
CA PRO A 39 -3.40 10.72 2.78
C PRO A 39 -3.30 10.99 4.28
N ILE A 40 -3.09 9.95 5.10
CA ILE A 40 -2.91 10.03 6.54
C ILE A 40 -1.75 9.15 6.99
N LYS A 41 -1.14 9.51 8.11
CA LYS A 41 -0.15 8.67 8.79
C LYS A 41 -0.87 7.71 9.73
N LEU A 42 -0.66 6.42 9.54
CA LEU A 42 -1.16 5.37 10.42
C LEU A 42 -0.03 4.90 11.36
N GLU A 43 -0.37 4.68 12.64
CA GLU A 43 0.54 4.12 13.63
C GLU A 43 0.22 2.64 13.86
N LEU A 44 0.66 1.79 12.92
CA LEU A 44 0.42 0.35 12.98
C LEU A 44 1.57 -0.37 13.68
N THR A 45 1.22 -1.30 14.57
CA THR A 45 2.18 -2.02 15.43
C THR A 45 2.64 -3.37 14.84
N SER A 46 1.84 -3.98 13.98
CA SER A 46 2.18 -5.23 13.30
C SER A 46 3.24 -4.98 12.23
N LYS A 47 4.28 -5.81 12.19
CA LYS A 47 5.42 -5.67 11.27
C LYS A 47 5.81 -7.02 10.71
N THR A 48 5.85 -7.16 9.39
CA THR A 48 6.23 -8.38 8.70
C THR A 48 7.11 -8.08 7.48
N TYR A 49 8.03 -9.00 7.18
CA TYR A 49 8.73 -9.04 5.89
C TYR A 49 8.07 -9.99 4.89
N LYS A 50 7.17 -10.87 5.38
CA LYS A 50 6.44 -11.82 4.53
C LYS A 50 5.26 -11.10 3.91
N ILE A 51 5.27 -11.04 2.59
CA ILE A 51 4.20 -10.47 1.78
C ILE A 51 3.47 -11.55 0.97
N GLU A 52 2.25 -11.24 0.57
CA GLU A 52 1.41 -12.02 -0.33
C GLU A 52 1.09 -11.14 -1.54
N LEU A 53 1.27 -11.69 -2.74
CA LEU A 53 1.07 -10.94 -3.98
C LEU A 53 -0.38 -10.49 -4.11
N GLY A 54 -0.57 -9.25 -4.56
CA GLY A 54 -1.88 -8.64 -4.70
C GLY A 54 -2.54 -8.18 -3.40
N LYS A 55 -1.88 -8.35 -2.24
CA LYS A 55 -2.32 -7.74 -0.97
C LYS A 55 -1.77 -6.34 -0.78
N VAL A 56 -2.54 -5.55 -0.04
CA VAL A 56 -2.21 -4.17 0.32
C VAL A 56 -1.48 -4.16 1.66
N TYR A 57 -0.35 -3.48 1.68
CA TYR A 57 0.47 -3.29 2.88
C TYR A 57 0.67 -1.81 3.16
N TYR A 58 0.91 -1.45 4.41
CA TYR A 58 1.31 -0.11 4.81
C TYR A 58 2.79 -0.09 5.22
N TRP A 59 3.55 0.87 4.70
CA TRP A 59 4.93 1.12 5.04
C TRP A 59 5.05 2.36 5.95
N PRO A 60 5.22 2.17 7.27
CA PRO A 60 5.17 3.29 8.23
C PRO A 60 6.23 4.38 8.05
N PRO A 61 7.51 4.09 7.72
CA PRO A 61 8.53 5.12 7.54
C PRO A 61 8.20 6.13 6.44
N GLY A 62 7.60 5.68 5.33
CA GLY A 62 7.23 6.54 4.20
C GLY A 62 5.77 6.98 4.21
N SER A 63 5.00 6.62 5.24
CA SER A 63 3.53 6.72 5.25
C SER A 63 2.92 6.24 3.93
N ALA A 64 3.38 5.11 3.41
CA ALA A 64 3.05 4.67 2.06
C ALA A 64 2.18 3.42 2.08
N ILE A 65 1.33 3.28 1.07
CA ILE A 65 0.64 2.04 0.75
C ILE A 65 1.44 1.33 -0.34
N CYS A 66 1.70 0.04 -0.16
CA CYS A 66 2.48 -0.80 -1.06
C CYS A 66 1.62 -1.95 -1.60
N LEU A 67 1.73 -2.22 -2.90
CA LEU A 67 1.14 -3.35 -3.60
C LEU A 67 2.23 -4.10 -4.35
N PHE A 68 2.48 -5.34 -3.96
CA PHE A 68 3.50 -6.20 -4.56
C PHE A 68 2.88 -7.08 -5.66
N TYR A 69 3.47 -7.06 -6.85
CA TYR A 69 3.04 -7.85 -8.00
C TYR A 69 4.13 -8.76 -8.58
N GLY A 70 5.31 -8.80 -7.97
CA GLY A 70 6.39 -9.74 -8.32
C GLY A 70 7.24 -10.10 -7.10
N VAL A 71 8.46 -10.59 -7.34
CA VAL A 71 9.32 -11.21 -6.30
C VAL A 71 10.01 -10.20 -5.37
N SER A 72 9.58 -8.93 -5.37
CA SER A 72 10.18 -7.90 -4.53
C SER A 72 9.85 -8.14 -3.05
N GLU A 73 10.86 -8.08 -2.21
CA GLU A 73 10.71 -8.05 -0.76
C GLU A 73 10.68 -6.60 -0.26
N PRO A 74 9.92 -6.31 0.81
CA PRO A 74 9.90 -4.97 1.38
C PRO A 74 11.28 -4.62 1.96
N TYR A 75 11.77 -3.41 1.69
CA TYR A 75 13.07 -2.95 2.18
C TYR A 75 13.17 -2.96 3.72
N THR A 76 12.04 -2.67 4.39
CA THR A 76 11.86 -2.76 5.85
C THR A 76 10.46 -3.29 6.15
N PRO A 77 10.16 -3.75 7.39
CA PRO A 77 8.87 -4.37 7.67
C PRO A 77 7.68 -3.48 7.31
N VAL A 78 6.68 -4.10 6.71
CA VAL A 78 5.38 -3.51 6.40
C VAL A 78 4.31 -4.06 7.34
N THR A 79 3.15 -3.40 7.39
CA THR A 79 1.98 -3.82 8.17
C THR A 79 0.86 -4.29 7.28
#